data_AF-A0A4R5E8U4-F1
#
_entry.id   AF-A0A4R5E8U4-F1
#
_cell.length_a   1.000
_cell.length_b   1.000
_cell.length_c   1.000
_cell.angle_alpha   90.00
_cell.angle_beta   90.00
_cell.angle_gamma   90.00
#
_symmetry.space_group_name_H-M   'P 1'
#
loop_
_entity.id
_entity.type
_entity.pdbx_description
1 polymer ?
#
loop_
_entity_poly.entity_id
_entity_poly.type
_entity_poly.pdbx_seq_one_letter_code
_entity_poly.pdbx_strand_id
1 'polypeptide(L)'
;PPEGDDRTGRLPRARVIKPAEPPEFPPDEDPDGHYIPPPPPPLPSADPLTKGAWVALIGGPVYLLVTVILDWEVPGWAAFLAVAAFIGGFVTLVLRMGDEPRDPDDGAVV
;
A
#
# COMPACT_ATOMS: atom_id res chain seq x y z
N PRO A 1 36.48 15.96 48.56
CA PRO A 1 35.20 15.66 49.25
C PRO A 1 35.11 16.49 50.55
N PRO A 2 33.94 17.00 50.98
CA PRO A 2 32.64 16.31 50.95
C PRO A 2 31.47 17.15 50.39
N GLU A 3 30.31 16.48 50.33
CA GLU A 3 28.94 17.01 50.32
C GLU A 3 28.51 17.88 49.13
N GLY A 4 27.59 17.44 48.27
CA GLY A 4 26.45 16.59 48.55
C GLY A 4 25.24 17.48 48.84
N ASP A 5 24.23 17.30 48.00
CA ASP A 5 22.87 17.77 48.18
C ASP A 5 22.59 19.24 47.81
N ASP A 6 22.20 19.43 46.55
CA ASP A 6 21.04 20.27 46.26
C ASP A 6 20.15 19.55 45.25
N ARG A 7 19.46 18.54 45.80
CA ARG A 7 18.30 17.85 45.23
C ARG A 7 17.06 18.76 45.17
N THR A 8 17.19 19.97 44.64
CA THR A 8 16.07 20.91 44.52
C THR A 8 15.52 20.95 43.09
N GLY A 9 14.88 19.84 42.72
CA GLY A 9 13.45 19.83 42.38
C GLY A 9 12.90 20.84 41.36
N ARG A 10 13.67 21.34 40.40
CA ARG A 10 13.11 22.12 39.29
C ARG A 10 12.73 21.20 38.13
N LEU A 11 11.69 20.40 38.34
CA LEU A 11 11.00 19.78 37.22
C LEU A 11 10.50 20.89 36.29
N PRO A 12 10.65 20.76 34.96
CA PRO A 12 10.05 21.70 34.03
C PRO A 12 8.57 21.80 34.38
N ARG A 13 8.08 23.02 34.63
CA ARG A 13 6.66 23.28 34.91
C ARG A 13 5.84 22.42 33.97
N ALA A 14 5.13 21.45 34.52
CA ALA A 14 4.25 20.57 33.76
C ALA A 14 3.38 21.48 32.90
N ARG A 15 3.53 21.41 31.58
CA ARG A 15 2.67 22.13 30.67
C ARG A 15 1.30 21.48 30.84
N VAL A 16 0.43 22.15 31.59
CA VAL A 16 -0.96 21.73 31.75
C VAL A 16 -1.57 21.78 30.35
N ILE A 17 -1.76 20.61 29.75
CA ILE A 17 -2.54 20.50 28.53
C ILE A 17 -3.99 20.62 28.97
N LYS A 18 -4.58 21.80 28.74
CA LYS A 18 -6.04 21.93 28.81
C LYS A 18 -6.60 20.96 27.77
N PRO A 19 -7.59 20.11 28.12
CA PRO A 19 -8.37 19.41 27.13
C PRO A 19 -8.88 20.43 26.11
N ALA A 20 -8.73 20.14 24.82
CA ALA A 20 -9.36 20.95 23.80
C ALA A 20 -10.86 20.97 24.10
N GLU A 21 -11.41 22.16 24.26
CA GLU A 21 -12.86 22.33 24.35
C GLU A 21 -13.44 21.81 23.03
N PRO A 22 -14.42 20.88 23.06
CA PRO A 22 -15.00 20.36 21.83
C PRO A 22 -15.46 21.55 21.00
N PRO A 23 -15.13 21.62 19.70
CA PRO A 23 -15.65 22.69 18.85
C PRO A 23 -17.17 22.68 18.97
N GLU A 24 -17.76 23.84 19.28
CA GLU A 24 -19.21 24.02 19.14
C GLU A 24 -19.54 23.89 17.66
N PHE A 25 -19.97 22.70 17.27
CA PHE A 25 -20.53 22.47 15.95
C PHE A 25 -21.86 23.24 15.87
N PRO A 26 -22.09 24.04 14.82
CA PRO A 26 -23.43 24.59 14.58
C PRO A 26 -24.43 23.43 14.56
N PRO A 27 -25.66 23.62 15.08
CA PRO A 27 -26.67 22.57 15.07
C PRO A 27 -26.83 22.06 13.63
N ASP A 28 -26.75 20.74 13.46
CA ASP A 28 -26.88 20.06 12.17
C ASP A 28 -28.14 20.59 11.46
N GLU A 29 -27.97 21.40 10.40
CA GLU A 29 -29.10 22.00 9.69
C GLU A 29 -29.90 20.98 8.86
N ASP A 30 -29.54 19.69 8.89
CA ASP A 30 -30.36 18.62 8.32
C ASP A 30 -30.08 17.27 9.02
N PRO A 31 -31.01 16.72 9.83
CA PRO A 31 -30.85 15.39 10.41
C PRO A 31 -30.83 14.27 9.34
N ASP A 32 -31.17 14.58 8.08
CA ASP A 32 -31.23 13.65 6.96
C ASP A 32 -30.10 13.85 5.92
N GLY A 33 -29.11 14.71 6.22
CA GLY A 33 -28.00 15.07 5.32
C GLY A 33 -26.90 14.02 5.17
N HIS A 34 -27.24 12.74 5.01
CA HIS A 34 -26.25 11.69 4.78
C HIS A 34 -25.59 11.83 3.40
N TYR A 35 -24.25 11.93 3.39
CA TYR A 35 -23.48 11.86 2.16
C TYR A 35 -23.74 10.52 1.46
N ILE A 36 -24.42 10.56 0.32
CA ILE A 36 -24.52 9.45 -0.62
C ILE A 36 -23.35 9.62 -1.59
N PRO A 37 -22.27 8.80 -1.48
CA PRO A 37 -21.22 8.85 -2.47
C PRO A 37 -21.84 8.63 -3.86
N PRO A 38 -21.46 9.41 -4.88
CA PRO A 38 -21.87 9.10 -6.23
C PRO A 38 -21.45 7.65 -6.55
N PRO A 39 -22.25 6.91 -7.33
CA PRO A 39 -21.89 5.55 -7.70
C PRO A 39 -20.48 5.56 -8.32
N PRO A 40 -19.57 4.69 -7.85
CA PRO A 40 -18.21 4.68 -8.36
C PRO A 40 -18.22 4.45 -9.88
N PRO A 41 -17.32 5.10 -10.64
CA PRO A 41 -17.20 4.83 -12.06
C PRO A 41 -16.96 3.33 -12.29
N PRO A 42 -17.49 2.75 -13.39
CA PRO A 42 -17.29 1.34 -13.68
C PRO A 42 -15.80 1.04 -13.80
N LEU A 43 -15.35 -0.01 -13.11
CA LEU A 43 -13.94 -0.37 -13.06
C LEU A 43 -13.39 -0.60 -14.48
N PRO A 44 -12.21 -0.04 -14.79
CA PRO A 44 -11.52 -0.35 -16.04
C PRO A 44 -11.39 -1.86 -16.20
N SER A 45 -11.84 -2.38 -17.34
CA SER A 45 -11.64 -3.81 -17.64
C SER A 45 -10.15 -4.09 -17.70
N ALA A 46 -9.67 -5.04 -16.90
CA ALA A 46 -8.25 -5.40 -16.89
C ALA A 46 -7.78 -5.79 -18.31
N ASP A 47 -6.88 -4.96 -18.86
CA ASP A 47 -6.28 -5.12 -20.18
C ASP A 47 -5.63 -6.52 -20.29
N PRO A 48 -5.84 -7.27 -21.40
CA PRO A 48 -5.16 -8.54 -21.68
C PRO A 48 -3.66 -8.56 -21.35
N LEU A 49 -2.94 -7.45 -21.55
CA LEU A 49 -1.52 -7.35 -21.23
C LEU A 49 -1.25 -7.52 -19.73
N THR A 50 -2.10 -6.94 -18.89
CA THR A 50 -2.05 -7.06 -17.41
C THR A 50 -2.26 -8.49 -16.98
N LYS A 51 -3.23 -9.17 -17.60
CA LYS A 51 -3.51 -10.58 -17.32
C LYS A 51 -2.30 -11.43 -17.70
N GLY A 52 -1.69 -11.17 -18.86
CA GLY A 52 -0.45 -11.80 -19.29
C GLY A 52 0.70 -11.58 -18.30
N ALA A 53 0.84 -10.36 -17.78
CA ALA A 53 1.88 -10.03 -16.81
C ALA A 53 1.71 -10.77 -15.47
N TRP A 54 0.48 -10.88 -14.96
CA TRP A 54 0.17 -11.69 -13.77
C TRP A 54 0.44 -13.17 -13.99
N VAL A 55 0.05 -13.70 -15.15
CA VAL A 55 0.32 -15.10 -15.53
C VAL A 55 1.82 -15.34 -15.65
N ALA A 56 2.59 -14.41 -16.21
CA ALA A 56 4.04 -14.55 -16.34
C ALA A 56 4.75 -14.44 -14.98
N LEU A 57 4.31 -13.50 -14.12
CA LEU A 57 4.84 -13.30 -12.77
C LEU A 57 4.62 -14.52 -11.87
N ILE A 58 3.45 -15.14 -11.92
CA ILE A 58 3.16 -16.33 -11.10
C ILE A 58 3.63 -17.60 -11.81
N GLY A 59 3.46 -17.66 -13.13
CA GLY A 59 3.72 -18.83 -13.94
C GLY A 59 5.19 -19.24 -13.99
N GLY A 60 6.12 -18.29 -14.06
CA GLY A 60 7.56 -18.59 -14.03
C GLY A 60 7.98 -19.35 -12.75
N PRO A 61 7.75 -18.79 -11.55
CA PRO A 61 8.06 -19.46 -10.28
C PRO A 61 7.29 -20.76 -10.08
N VAL A 62 6.00 -20.79 -10.41
CA VAL A 62 5.16 -22.00 -10.24
C VAL A 62 5.63 -23.12 -11.19
N TYR A 63 5.96 -22.80 -12.44
CA TYR A 63 6.51 -23.78 -13.38
C TYR A 63 7.80 -24.40 -12.85
N LEU A 64 8.74 -23.58 -12.39
CA LEU A 64 9.99 -24.07 -11.79
C LEU A 64 9.72 -24.94 -10.56
N LEU A 65 8.84 -24.50 -9.65
CA LEU A 65 8.49 -25.25 -8.45
C LEU A 65 7.88 -26.62 -8.80
N VAL A 66 6.94 -26.67 -9.74
CA VAL A 66 6.32 -27.93 -10.20
C VAL A 66 7.38 -28.86 -10.77
N THR A 67 8.27 -28.37 -11.63
CA THR A 67 9.31 -29.20 -12.24
C THR A 67 10.27 -29.79 -11.20
N VAL A 68 10.61 -29.04 -10.15
CA VAL A 68 11.44 -29.52 -9.03
C VAL A 68 10.70 -30.55 -8.19
N ILE A 69 9.42 -30.34 -7.87
CA ILE A 69 8.62 -31.28 -7.07
C ILE A 69 8.40 -32.60 -7.81
N LEU A 70 8.22 -32.54 -9.13
CA LEU A 70 7.97 -33.71 -9.97
C LEU A 70 9.26 -34.38 -10.47
N ASP A 71 10.44 -33.86 -10.08
CA ASP A 71 11.76 -34.33 -10.53
C ASP A 71 11.88 -34.41 -12.05
N TRP A 72 11.28 -33.43 -12.75
CA TRP A 72 11.30 -33.36 -14.21
C TRP A 72 12.60 -32.73 -14.69
N GLU A 73 13.27 -33.40 -15.64
CA GLU A 73 14.41 -32.81 -16.34
C GLU A 73 13.96 -31.60 -17.18
N VAL A 74 14.25 -30.40 -16.69
CA VAL A 74 13.96 -29.16 -17.41
C VAL A 74 15.12 -28.83 -18.34
N PRO A 75 14.90 -28.74 -19.66
CA PRO A 75 15.95 -28.31 -20.57
C PRO A 75 16.31 -26.84 -20.30
N GLY A 76 17.59 -26.48 -20.42
CA GLY A 76 18.08 -25.15 -20.02
C GLY A 76 17.37 -23.96 -20.68
N TRP A 77 16.87 -24.12 -21.92
CA TRP A 77 16.08 -23.09 -22.59
C TRP A 77 14.71 -22.86 -21.92
N ALA A 78 14.08 -23.90 -21.37
CA ALA A 78 12.80 -23.79 -20.68
C ALA A 78 12.99 -23.12 -19.30
N ALA A 79 14.06 -23.47 -18.59
CA ALA A 79 14.45 -22.78 -17.36
C ALA A 79 14.71 -21.28 -17.62
N PHE A 80 15.45 -20.97 -18.69
CA PHE A 80 15.66 -19.58 -19.12
C PHE A 80 14.36 -18.85 -19.43
N LEU A 81 13.44 -19.48 -20.18
CA LEU A 81 12.12 -18.88 -20.46
C LEU A 81 11.30 -18.64 -19.21
N ALA A 82 11.34 -19.54 -18.23
CA ALA A 82 10.60 -19.37 -16.98
C ALA A 82 11.11 -18.14 -16.19
N VAL A 83 12.44 -17.97 -16.12
CA VAL A 83 13.06 -16.81 -15.49
C VAL A 83 12.77 -15.53 -16.28
N ALA A 84 12.91 -15.56 -17.60
CA ALA A 84 12.64 -14.42 -18.46
C ALA A 84 11.16 -13.98 -18.40
N ALA A 85 10.22 -14.94 -18.35
CA ALA A 85 8.79 -14.67 -18.18
C ALA A 85 8.51 -14.03 -16.82
N PHE A 86 9.12 -14.53 -15.74
CA PHE A 86 8.99 -13.93 -14.41
C PHE A 86 9.44 -12.46 -14.40
N ILE A 87 10.66 -12.20 -14.90
CA ILE A 87 11.23 -10.84 -14.96
C ILE A 87 10.38 -9.96 -15.87
N GLY A 88 10.00 -10.45 -17.05
CA GLY A 88 9.15 -9.73 -17.99
C GLY A 88 7.80 -9.34 -17.39
N GLY A 89 7.11 -10.29 -16.73
CA GLY A 89 5.83 -10.05 -16.05
C GLY A 89 5.95 -9.00 -14.94
N PHE A 90 7.01 -9.09 -14.13
CA PHE A 90 7.28 -8.10 -13.08
C PHE A 90 7.53 -6.70 -13.66
N VAL A 91 8.41 -6.59 -14.66
CA VAL A 91 8.73 -5.30 -15.31
C VAL A 91 7.49 -4.68 -15.94
N THR A 92 6.66 -5.47 -16.65
CA THR A 92 5.41 -4.99 -17.23
C THR A 92 4.46 -4.43 -16.17
N LEU A 93 4.33 -5.07 -15.00
CA LEU A 93 3.49 -4.58 -13.91
C LEU A 93 4.00 -3.26 -13.33
N VAL A 94 5.31 -3.16 -13.10
CA VAL A 94 5.94 -1.95 -12.54
C VAL A 94 5.76 -0.76 -13.48
N LEU A 95 5.99 -0.95 -14.77
CA LEU A 95 5.81 0.13 -15.76
C LEU A 95 4.35 0.58 -15.80
N ARG A 96 3.40 -0.36 -15.73
CA ARG A 96 1.96 -0.05 -15.80
C ARG A 96 1.43 0.65 -14.54
N MET A 97 1.96 0.36 -13.35
CA MET A 97 1.59 1.10 -12.13
C MET A 97 1.94 2.60 -12.23
N GLY A 98 2.86 3.00 -13.10
CA GLY A 98 3.21 4.41 -13.31
C GLY A 98 2.23 5.20 -14.18
N ASP A 99 1.35 4.53 -14.92
CA ASP A 99 0.50 5.16 -15.94
C ASP A 99 -0.89 5.59 -15.41
N GLU A 100 -1.22 5.26 -14.16
CA GLU A 100 -2.50 5.66 -13.56
C GLU A 100 -2.47 7.17 -13.21
N PRO A 101 -3.44 7.98 -13.69
CA PRO A 101 -3.54 9.38 -13.30
C PRO A 101 -3.69 9.47 -11.78
N ARG A 102 -2.80 10.23 -11.12
CA ARG A 102 -2.99 10.58 -9.70
C ARG A 102 -4.27 11.39 -9.57
N ASP A 103 -5.23 10.87 -8.81
CA ASP A 103 -6.45 11.61 -8.48
C ASP A 103 -6.05 12.83 -7.61
N PRO A 104 -6.56 14.06 -7.88
CA PRO A 104 -6.20 15.24 -7.08
C PRO A 104 -6.61 15.14 -5.60
N ASP A 105 -7.53 14.23 -5.27
CA ASP A 105 -8.11 14.03 -3.93
C ASP A 105 -7.47 12.87 -3.13
N ASP A 106 -6.35 12.31 -3.57
CA ASP A 106 -5.61 11.26 -2.84
C ASP A 106 -4.78 11.84 -1.68
N GLY A 107 -5.47 12.47 -0.72
CA GLY A 107 -4.87 13.10 0.44
C GLY A 107 -5.75 12.93 1.66
N ALA A 108 -5.46 11.93 2.48
CA ALA A 108 -5.95 11.88 3.85
C ALA A 108 -5.63 13.22 4.56
N VAL A 109 -6.66 13.96 4.95
CA VAL A 109 -6.53 15.16 5.78
C VAL A 109 -6.41 14.73 7.26
N VAL A 110 -5.30 15.08 7.91
CA VAL A 110 -5.03 14.85 9.34
C VAL A 110 -5.02 16.15 10.13
#